data_AF-A0A176TAX3-F1
#
_entry.id   AF-A0A176TAX3-F1
#
_cell.length_a   1.000
_cell.length_b   1.000
_cell.length_c   1.000
_cell.angle_alpha   90.00
_cell.angle_beta   90.00
_cell.angle_gamma   90.00
#
_symmetry.space_group_name_H-M   'P 1'
#
loop_
_entity.id
_entity.type
_entity.pdbx_description
1 polymer ?
#
loop_
_entity_poly.entity_id
_entity_poly.type
_entity_poly.pdbx_seq_one_letter_code
_entity_poly.pdbx_strand_id
1 'polypeptide(L)'
;MLFSAGMYIFNHEAVAGMFTNFGYPTYIIYPYAVAKLLGLVALWFVANKTIKEWAYAGFFFAFIFVFFAHIMINDGEQAASIAAMVFLITSYITYKKITNGRA
;
A
#
# COMPACT_ATOMS: atom_id res chain seq x y z
N MET A 1 -0.63 -1.29 5.58
CA MET A 1 0.72 -0.93 5.10
C MET A 1 1.83 -1.35 6.04
N LEU A 2 1.84 -0.94 7.31
CA LEU A 2 2.89 -1.30 8.28
C LEU A 2 3.11 -2.81 8.41
N PHE A 3 2.02 -3.59 8.58
CA PHE A 3 2.09 -5.05 8.62
C PHE A 3 2.80 -5.62 7.38
N SER A 4 2.39 -5.20 6.18
CA SER A 4 2.99 -5.66 4.92
C SER A 4 4.47 -5.25 4.78
N ALA A 5 4.83 -4.01 5.14
CA ALA A 5 6.23 -3.58 5.13
C ALA A 5 7.08 -4.35 6.16
N GLY A 6 6.51 -4.64 7.33
CA GLY A 6 7.14 -5.50 8.35
C GLY A 6 7.38 -6.91 7.81
N MET A 7 6.41 -7.51 7.14
CA MET A 7 6.59 -8.82 6.50
C MET A 7 7.75 -8.83 5.50
N TYR A 8 7.92 -7.75 4.72
CA TYR A 8 8.99 -7.66 3.73
C TYR A 8 10.39 -7.60 4.36
N ILE A 9 10.49 -7.04 5.58
CA ILE A 9 11.75 -6.85 6.29
C ILE A 9 12.07 -8.07 7.17
N PHE A 10 11.09 -8.56 7.92
CA PHE A 10 11.28 -9.60 8.93
C PHE A 10 11.02 -11.03 8.42
N ASN A 11 10.30 -11.19 7.31
CA ASN A 11 10.00 -12.49 6.71
C ASN A 11 10.28 -12.47 5.20
N HIS A 12 11.52 -12.13 4.85
CA HIS A 12 11.93 -11.95 3.46
C HIS A 12 11.73 -13.21 2.61
N GLU A 13 12.04 -14.40 3.14
CA GLU A 13 11.93 -15.66 2.38
C GLU A 13 10.50 -15.95 1.93
N ALA A 14 9.52 -15.80 2.82
CA ALA A 14 8.11 -16.00 2.46
C ALA A 14 7.65 -14.98 1.42
N VAL A 15 8.08 -13.72 1.55
CA VAL A 15 7.75 -12.66 0.59
C VAL A 15 8.44 -12.88 -0.74
N ALA A 16 9.68 -13.37 -0.76
CA ALA A 16 10.39 -13.71 -1.98
C ALA A 16 9.69 -14.83 -2.75
N GLY A 17 9.19 -15.86 -2.06
CA GLY A 17 8.35 -16.90 -2.65
C GLY A 17 7.08 -16.31 -3.29
N MET A 18 6.36 -15.45 -2.56
CA MET A 18 5.17 -14.76 -3.07
C MET A 18 5.48 -13.89 -4.32
N PHE A 19 6.54 -13.09 -4.29
CA PHE A 19 6.93 -12.24 -5.41
C PHE A 19 7.36 -13.05 -6.64
N THR A 20 8.07 -14.16 -6.42
CA THR A 20 8.44 -15.08 -7.51
C THR A 20 7.20 -15.71 -8.14
N ASN A 21 6.20 -16.09 -7.34
CA ASN A 21 4.92 -16.60 -7.85
C ASN A 21 4.17 -15.55 -8.68
N PHE A 22 4.24 -14.28 -8.29
CA PHE A 22 3.71 -13.17 -9.10
C PHE A 22 4.53 -12.86 -10.37
N GLY A 23 5.70 -13.50 -10.56
CA GLY A 23 6.60 -13.23 -11.67
C GLY A 23 7.47 -11.99 -11.50
N TYR A 24 7.58 -11.47 -10.27
CA TYR A 24 8.39 -10.29 -9.96
C TYR A 24 9.81 -10.66 -9.48
N PRO A 25 10.83 -9.87 -9.85
CA PRO A 25 12.18 -10.08 -9.35
C PRO A 25 12.29 -9.67 -7.87
N THR A 26 12.96 -10.50 -7.05
CA THR A 26 13.00 -10.33 -5.59
C THR A 26 13.75 -9.07 -5.11
N TYR A 27 14.64 -8.49 -5.94
CA TYR A 27 15.36 -7.27 -5.56
C TYR A 27 14.43 -6.06 -5.31
N ILE A 28 13.19 -6.08 -5.82
CA ILE A 28 12.24 -4.98 -5.64
C ILE A 28 11.59 -4.97 -4.25
N ILE A 29 11.72 -6.06 -3.47
CA ILE A 29 11.05 -6.21 -2.17
C ILE A 29 11.45 -5.08 -1.22
N TYR A 30 12.76 -4.85 -1.02
CA TYR A 30 13.22 -3.81 -0.11
C TYR A 30 12.96 -2.37 -0.61
N PRO A 31 13.24 -2.00 -1.88
CA PRO A 31 12.84 -0.71 -2.41
C PRO A 31 11.34 -0.44 -2.24
N TYR A 32 10.51 -1.45 -2.49
CA TYR A 32 9.06 -1.32 -2.31
C TYR A 32 8.67 -1.22 -0.84
N ALA A 33 9.32 -1.95 0.08
CA ALA A 33 9.12 -1.79 1.52
C ALA A 33 9.43 -0.35 1.97
N VAL A 34 10.56 0.21 1.53
CA VAL A 34 10.95 1.60 1.82
C VAL A 34 9.90 2.58 1.28
N ALA A 35 9.45 2.41 0.03
CA ALA A 35 8.40 3.23 -0.55
C ALA A 35 7.09 3.19 0.26
N LYS A 36 6.70 2.02 0.80
CA LYS A 36 5.54 1.89 1.69
C LYS A 36 5.70 2.69 2.98
N LEU A 37 6.88 2.63 3.59
CA LEU A 37 7.18 3.39 4.81
C LEU A 37 7.19 4.90 4.54
N LEU A 38 7.79 5.35 3.43
CA LEU A 38 7.77 6.76 3.03
C LEU A 38 6.35 7.26 2.77
N GLY A 39 5.50 6.45 2.11
CA GLY A 39 4.09 6.79 1.93
C GLY A 39 3.32 6.94 3.26
N LEU A 40 3.63 6.10 4.25
CA LEU A 40 3.04 6.22 5.59
C LEU A 40 3.51 7.49 6.31
N VAL A 41 4.82 7.78 6.24
CA VAL A 41 5.40 9.01 6.80
C VAL A 41 4.74 10.24 6.15
N ALA A 42 4.53 10.21 4.84
CA ALA A 42 3.84 11.27 4.11
C ALA A 42 2.39 11.47 4.60
N LEU A 43 1.62 10.40 4.82
CA LEU A 43 0.24 10.52 5.29
C LEU A 43 0.15 11.08 6.73
N TRP A 44 1.04 10.65 7.61
CA TRP A 44 0.98 10.95 9.03
C TRP A 44 1.60 12.30 9.40
N PHE A 45 2.80 12.58 8.90
CA PHE A 45 3.62 13.68 9.42
C PHE A 45 3.72 14.88 8.49
N VAL A 46 3.48 14.72 7.19
CA VAL A 46 3.66 15.81 6.23
C VAL A 46 2.41 16.67 6.15
N ALA A 47 2.50 17.95 6.51
CA ALA A 47 1.34 18.88 6.45
C ALA A 47 0.97 19.32 5.01
N ASN A 48 1.88 19.16 4.05
CA ASN A 48 1.66 19.57 2.66
C ASN A 48 0.56 18.73 2.00
N LYS A 49 -0.51 19.39 1.54
CA LYS A 49 -1.66 18.75 0.91
C LYS A 49 -1.28 17.95 -0.33
N THR A 50 -0.44 18.48 -1.22
CA THR A 50 -0.03 17.81 -2.45
C THR A 50 0.70 16.51 -2.17
N ILE A 51 1.61 16.49 -1.20
CA ILE A 51 2.35 15.28 -0.83
C ILE A 51 1.40 14.22 -0.26
N LYS A 52 0.42 14.61 0.56
CA LYS A 52 -0.61 13.66 1.04
C LYS A 52 -1.45 13.08 -0.09
N GLU A 53 -1.89 13.90 -1.04
CA GLU A 53 -2.66 13.45 -2.20
C GLU A 53 -1.83 12.46 -3.04
N TRP A 54 -0.52 12.70 -3.22
CA TRP A 54 0.39 11.76 -3.89
C TRP A 54 0.54 10.44 -3.13
N ALA A 55 0.64 10.49 -1.80
CA ALA A 55 0.72 9.28 -0.98
C ALA A 55 -0.58 8.46 -1.05
N TYR A 56 -1.75 9.12 -1.01
CA TYR A 56 -3.03 8.45 -1.22
C TYR A 56 -3.13 7.82 -2.60
N ALA A 57 -2.74 8.54 -3.66
CA ALA A 57 -2.74 8.01 -5.03
C ALA A 57 -1.78 6.81 -5.19
N GLY A 58 -0.56 6.90 -4.63
CA GLY A 58 0.41 5.82 -4.66
C GLY A 58 -0.11 4.54 -4.00
N PHE A 59 -0.76 4.66 -2.84
CA PHE A 59 -1.38 3.51 -2.18
C PHE A 59 -2.61 2.98 -2.91
N PHE A 60 -3.39 3.85 -3.54
CA PHE A 60 -4.53 3.45 -4.36
C PHE A 60 -4.08 2.55 -5.52
N PHE A 61 -3.09 2.99 -6.31
CA PHE A 61 -2.57 2.17 -7.41
C PHE A 61 -1.86 0.91 -6.91
N ALA A 62 -1.13 0.99 -5.79
CA ALA A 62 -0.52 -0.18 -5.18
C ALA A 62 -1.57 -1.26 -4.85
N PHE A 63 -2.72 -0.90 -4.28
CA PHE A 63 -3.77 -1.86 -3.94
C PHE A 63 -4.49 -2.40 -5.18
N ILE A 64 -4.66 -1.60 -6.23
CA ILE A 64 -5.15 -2.10 -7.53
C ILE A 64 -4.20 -3.17 -8.07
N PHE A 65 -2.90 -2.90 -8.09
CA PHE A 65 -1.92 -3.84 -8.65
C PHE A 65 -1.80 -5.11 -7.82
N VAL A 66 -1.82 -5.02 -6.50
CA VAL A 66 -1.80 -6.22 -5.64
C VAL A 66 -3.10 -7.03 -5.81
N PHE A 67 -4.26 -6.38 -5.94
CA PHE A 67 -5.52 -7.07 -6.24
C PHE A 67 -5.41 -7.89 -7.54
N PHE A 68 -4.94 -7.27 -8.63
CA PHE A 68 -4.76 -7.98 -9.89
C PHE A 68 -3.67 -9.06 -9.84
N ALA A 69 -2.60 -8.87 -9.08
CA ALA A 69 -1.56 -9.88 -8.91
C ALA A 69 -2.13 -11.19 -8.33
N HIS A 70 -2.95 -11.10 -7.28
CA HIS A 70 -3.63 -12.26 -6.69
C HIS A 70 -4.65 -12.90 -7.65
N ILE A 71 -5.45 -12.09 -8.37
CA ILE A 71 -6.39 -12.59 -9.38
C ILE A 71 -5.67 -13.34 -10.51
N MET A 72 -4.52 -12.83 -10.97
CA MET A 72 -3.78 -13.41 -12.09
C MET A 72 -3.12 -14.75 -11.75
N ILE A 73 -2.72 -14.96 -10.49
CA ILE A 73 -2.18 -16.25 -10.04
C ILE A 73 -3.24 -17.18 -9.45
N ASN A 74 -4.50 -16.71 -9.39
CA ASN A 74 -5.67 -17.47 -8.93
C ASN A 74 -5.49 -18.14 -7.55
N ASP A 75 -4.89 -17.42 -6.61
CA ASP A 75 -4.61 -17.93 -5.25
C ASP A 75 -5.76 -17.68 -4.25
N GLY A 76 -6.73 -16.82 -4.60
CA GLY A 76 -7.86 -16.49 -3.74
C GLY A 76 -7.56 -15.45 -2.65
N GLU A 77 -6.36 -14.86 -2.60
CA GLU A 77 -5.94 -13.95 -1.54
C GLU A 77 -6.24 -12.46 -1.80
N GLN A 78 -7.05 -12.16 -2.83
CA GLN A 78 -7.42 -10.78 -3.19
C GLN A 78 -8.23 -10.00 -2.12
N ALA A 79 -8.80 -10.71 -1.13
CA ALA A 79 -9.65 -10.11 -0.09
C ALA A 79 -8.91 -9.05 0.75
N ALA A 80 -7.62 -9.28 1.03
CA ALA A 80 -6.81 -8.32 1.79
C ALA A 80 -6.64 -7.00 1.04
N SER A 81 -6.50 -7.04 -0.29
CA SER A 81 -6.38 -5.87 -1.15
C SER A 81 -7.69 -5.07 -1.20
N ILE A 82 -8.84 -5.74 -1.23
CA ILE A 82 -10.15 -5.10 -1.16
C ILE A 82 -10.32 -4.38 0.19
N ALA A 83 -10.02 -5.07 1.30
CA ALA A 83 -10.10 -4.48 2.63
C ALA A 83 -9.18 -3.25 2.77
N ALA A 84 -7.94 -3.35 2.29
CA ALA A 84 -7.00 -2.24 2.27
C ALA A 84 -7.50 -1.06 1.44
N MET A 85 -8.13 -1.33 0.29
CA MET A 85 -8.74 -0.30 -0.57
C MET A 85 -9.87 0.43 0.15
N VAL A 86 -10.78 -0.31 0.80
CA VAL A 86 -11.89 0.28 1.57
C VAL A 86 -11.33 1.19 2.67
N PHE A 87 -10.35 0.72 3.45
CA PHE A 87 -9.73 1.53 4.50
C PHE A 87 -9.05 2.79 3.95
N LEU A 88 -8.39 2.70 2.80
CA LEU A 88 -7.75 3.85 2.17
C LEU A 88 -8.77 4.91 1.75
N ILE A 89 -9.86 4.48 1.10
CA ILE A 89 -10.94 5.38 0.63
C ILE A 89 -11.62 6.03 1.83
N THR A 90 -11.96 5.26 2.87
CA THR A 90 -12.55 5.81 4.11
C THR A 90 -11.61 6.80 4.78
N SER A 91 -10.31 6.49 4.86
CA SER A 91 -9.30 7.40 5.41
C SER A 91 -9.22 8.70 4.60
N TYR A 92 -9.22 8.60 3.27
CA TYR A 92 -9.16 9.76 2.39
C TYR A 92 -10.40 10.67 2.54
N ILE A 93 -11.61 10.09 2.51
CA ILE A 93 -12.86 10.83 2.69
C ILE A 93 -12.87 11.55 4.04
N THR A 94 -12.47 10.85 5.11
CA THR A 94 -12.39 11.42 6.46
C THR A 94 -11.38 12.56 6.53
N TYR A 95 -10.20 12.39 5.94
CA TYR A 95 -9.18 13.43 5.86
C TYR A 95 -9.69 14.69 5.14
N LYS A 96 -10.40 14.54 4.02
CA LYS A 96 -10.97 15.68 3.28
C LYS A 96 -12.05 16.39 4.08
N LYS A 97 -12.92 15.65 4.78
CA LYS A 97 -13.94 16.24 5.67
C LYS A 97 -13.32 17.08 6.78
N ILE A 98 -12.31 16.55 7.48
CA ILE A 98 -11.61 17.28 8.56
C ILE A 98 -10.90 18.52 8.03
N THR A 99 -10.30 18.43 6.84
CA THR A 99 -9.55 19.54 6.24
C THR A 99 -10.48 20.63 5.71
N ASN A 100 -11.59 20.27 5.07
CA ASN A 100 -12.55 21.22 4.51
C ASN A 100 -13.44 21.87 5.59
N GLY A 101 -13.71 21.19 6.71
CA GLY A 101 -14.46 21.76 7.85
C GLY A 101 -13.65 22.68 8.76
N ARG A 102 -12.37 22.93 8.44
CA ARG A 102 -11.48 23.88 9.12
C ARG A 102 -11.28 25.18 8.33
N ALA A 103 -12.06 25.38 7.25
CA ALA A 103 -12.07 26.59 6.44
C ALA A 103 -13.10 27.59 6.96
#